data_AF-A0A974PB90-F1
#
_entry.id   AF-A0A974PB90-F1
#
_cell.length_a   1.000
_cell.length_b   1.000
_cell.length_c   1.000
_cell.angle_alpha   90.00
_cell.angle_beta   90.00
_cell.angle_gamma   90.00
#
_symmetry.space_group_name_H-M   'P 1'
#
loop_
_entity.id
_entity.type
_entity.pdbx_description
1 polymer ?
#
loop_
_entity_poly.entity_id
_entity_poly.type
_entity_poly.pdbx_seq_one_letter_code
_entity_poly.pdbx_strand_id
1 'polypeptide(L)'
;MIPLNLHATEEAVLTGLAAVPQMWIKQWRKYHATTAQKVMEQAVEWGVKVRLSMEGEVCEFIPARISRNPWEVQGTLLLAKPDRVQEVRLNAADWQEMQLMIPKMRRNSSSA
;
A
#
# COMPACT_ATOMS: atom_id res chain seq x y z
N MET A 1 19.29 29.03 4.59
CA MET A 1 19.75 27.62 4.71
C MET A 1 18.79 26.94 5.68
N ILE A 2 17.79 26.22 5.18
CA ILE A 2 16.80 25.53 6.02
C ILE A 2 17.33 24.11 6.20
N PRO A 3 17.56 23.60 7.43
CA PRO A 3 17.91 22.20 7.59
C PRO A 3 16.70 21.36 7.20
N LEU A 4 16.84 20.58 6.13
CA LEU A 4 15.92 19.50 5.78
C LEU A 4 15.93 18.51 6.95
N ASN A 5 14.89 18.55 7.77
CA ASN A 5 14.70 17.66 8.91
C ASN A 5 14.33 16.25 8.39
N LEU A 6 15.31 15.56 7.81
CA LEU A 6 15.20 14.20 7.27
C LEU A 6 14.74 13.19 8.34
N HIS A 7 15.03 13.47 9.61
CA HIS A 7 14.69 12.63 10.75
C HIS A 7 13.19 12.56 11.05
N ALA A 8 12.42 13.64 10.84
CA ALA A 8 10.97 13.62 11.08
C ALA A 8 10.24 12.67 10.14
N THR A 9 10.72 12.54 8.90
CA THR A 9 10.19 11.56 7.94
C THR A 9 10.52 10.13 8.34
N GLU A 10 11.66 9.87 8.97
CA GLU A 10 12.06 8.53 9.42
C GLU A 10 11.27 8.10 10.68
N GLU A 11 11.16 8.98 11.67
CA GLU A 11 10.42 8.72 12.91
C GLU A 11 8.91 8.58 12.68
N ALA A 12 8.34 9.33 11.74
CA ALA A 12 6.94 9.20 11.34
C ALA A 12 6.65 7.87 10.63
N VAL A 13 7.53 7.42 9.74
CA VAL A 13 7.41 6.12 9.08
C VAL A 13 7.57 4.98 10.10
N LEU A 14 8.54 5.08 11.01
CA LEU A 14 8.75 4.07 12.05
C LEU A 14 7.61 4.01 13.07
N THR A 15 7.03 5.15 13.44
CA THR A 15 5.86 5.23 14.33
C THR A 15 4.60 4.70 13.64
N GLY A 16 4.41 5.01 12.35
CA GLY A 16 3.36 4.42 11.53
C GLY A 16 3.49 2.90 11.42
N LEU A 17 4.69 2.38 11.20
CA LEU A 17 4.95 0.94 11.14
C LEU A 17 4.66 0.21 12.46
N ALA A 18 4.78 0.89 13.60
CA ALA A 18 4.38 0.37 14.91
C ALA A 18 2.86 0.42 15.14
N ALA A 19 2.14 1.32 14.44
CA ALA A 19 0.70 1.47 14.55
C ALA A 19 -0.09 0.38 13.81
N VAL A 20 0.54 -0.31 12.85
CA VAL A 20 -0.09 -1.41 12.11
C VAL A 20 0.43 -2.79 12.50
N PRO A 21 -0.40 -3.83 12.42
CA PRO A 21 0.06 -5.20 12.55
C PRO A 21 1.17 -5.53 11.53
N GLN A 22 2.36 -5.92 12.02
CA GLN A 22 3.49 -6.28 11.15
C GLN A 22 3.15 -7.39 10.13
N MET A 23 2.16 -8.23 10.44
CA MET A 23 1.64 -9.25 9.53
C MET A 23 1.07 -8.67 8.23
N TRP A 24 0.55 -7.43 8.21
CA TRP A 24 0.09 -6.78 6.98
C TRP A 24 1.20 -6.55 5.97
N ILE A 25 2.43 -6.39 6.47
CA ILE A 25 3.62 -6.14 5.68
C ILE A 25 4.37 -7.44 5.39
N LYS A 26 4.49 -8.30 6.41
CA LYS A 26 5.32 -9.52 6.33
C LYS A 26 4.62 -10.71 5.68
N GLN A 27 3.29 -10.74 5.66
CA GLN A 27 2.54 -11.91 5.21
C GLN A 27 1.68 -11.59 3.99
N TRP A 28 1.68 -12.53 3.04
CA TRP A 28 0.72 -12.62 1.95
C TRP A 28 -0.47 -13.42 2.44
N ARG A 29 -1.63 -12.77 2.63
CA ARG A 29 -2.80 -13.47 3.17
C ARG A 29 -4.11 -12.81 2.81
N LYS A 30 -5.17 -13.63 2.86
CA LYS A 30 -6.55 -13.17 2.84
C LYS A 30 -6.93 -12.52 4.16
N TYR A 31 -7.57 -11.36 4.05
CA TYR A 31 -8.14 -10.64 5.18
C TYR A 31 -9.65 -10.55 5.04
N HIS A 32 -10.34 -10.40 6.16
CA HIS A 32 -11.74 -9.97 6.16
C HIS A 32 -11.84 -8.56 5.58
N ALA A 33 -12.99 -8.24 4.98
CA ALA A 33 -13.22 -6.95 4.32
C ALA A 33 -12.82 -5.75 5.20
N THR A 34 -13.24 -5.72 6.47
CA THR A 34 -12.90 -4.63 7.41
C THR A 34 -11.39 -4.45 7.63
N THR A 35 -10.63 -5.54 7.72
CA THR A 35 -9.17 -5.48 7.85
C THR A 35 -8.50 -5.08 6.53
N ALA A 36 -9.00 -5.60 5.40
CA ALA A 36 -8.51 -5.21 4.08
C ALA A 36 -8.70 -3.72 3.81
N GLN A 37 -9.86 -3.17 4.22
CA GLN A 37 -10.14 -1.74 4.17
C GLN A 37 -9.11 -0.94 4.97
N LYS A 38 -8.87 -1.31 6.23
CA LYS A 38 -7.88 -0.64 7.09
C LYS A 38 -6.46 -0.65 6.51
N VAL A 39 -6.04 -1.77 5.92
CA VAL A 39 -4.72 -1.84 5.30
C VAL A 39 -4.64 -0.93 4.07
N MET A 40 -5.72 -0.85 3.28
CA MET A 40 -5.79 0.04 2.13
C MET A 40 -5.81 1.51 2.55
N GLU A 41 -6.53 1.84 3.63
CA GLU A 41 -6.49 3.17 4.26
C GLU A 41 -5.06 3.53 4.66
N GLN A 42 -4.35 2.61 5.33
CA GLN A 42 -2.96 2.85 5.67
C GLN A 42 -2.07 3.05 4.45
N ALA A 43 -2.30 2.28 3.39
CA ALA A 43 -1.55 2.40 2.15
C ALA A 43 -1.72 3.79 1.50
N VAL A 44 -2.94 4.33 1.51
CA VAL A 44 -3.22 5.71 1.06
C VAL A 44 -2.54 6.73 1.97
N GLU A 45 -2.66 6.57 3.29
CA GLU A 45 -2.04 7.49 4.26
C GLU A 45 -0.51 7.56 4.10
N TRP A 46 0.13 6.44 3.77
CA TRP A 46 1.58 6.39 3.56
C TRP A 46 2.01 6.65 2.11
N GLY A 47 1.06 6.72 1.17
CA GLY A 47 1.37 6.82 -0.26
C GLY A 47 2.17 5.62 -0.78
N VAL A 48 1.89 4.42 -0.26
CA VAL A 48 2.61 3.18 -0.62
C VAL A 48 1.72 2.26 -1.45
N LYS A 49 2.35 1.46 -2.31
CA LYS A 49 1.65 0.44 -3.07
C LYS A 49 1.26 -0.75 -2.20
N VAL A 50 0.25 -1.47 -2.63
CA VAL A 50 -0.14 -2.77 -2.08
C VAL A 50 -0.01 -3.81 -3.18
N ARG A 51 0.30 -5.04 -2.80
CA ARG A 51 0.22 -6.17 -3.71
C ARG A 51 -1.08 -6.92 -3.41
N LEU A 52 -1.82 -7.27 -4.46
CA LEU A 52 -3.14 -7.89 -4.39
C LEU A 52 -3.17 -9.19 -5.22
N SER A 53 -3.92 -10.19 -4.76
CA SER A 53 -4.28 -11.38 -5.53
C SER A 53 -5.69 -11.19 -6.06
N MET A 54 -5.84 -11.10 -7.37
CA MET A 54 -7.13 -10.97 -8.05
C MET A 54 -7.25 -12.10 -9.04
N GLU A 55 -8.30 -12.92 -8.93
CA GLU A 55 -8.54 -14.06 -9.84
C GLU A 55 -7.36 -15.06 -9.94
N GLY A 56 -6.53 -15.14 -8.89
CA GLY A 56 -5.33 -15.99 -8.87
C GLY A 56 -4.08 -15.34 -9.49
N GLU A 57 -4.21 -14.12 -10.03
CA GLU A 57 -3.10 -13.32 -10.54
C GLU A 57 -2.63 -12.30 -9.49
N VAL A 58 -1.31 -12.10 -9.46
CA VAL A 58 -0.68 -11.15 -8.54
C VAL A 58 -0.49 -9.83 -9.26
N CYS A 59 -1.11 -8.78 -8.72
CA CYS A 59 -1.09 -7.43 -9.27
C CYS A 59 -0.58 -6.45 -8.21
N GLU A 60 -0.02 -5.33 -8.64
CA GLU A 60 0.32 -4.23 -7.75
C GLU A 60 -0.72 -3.13 -7.90
N PHE A 61 -1.17 -2.55 -6.79
CA PHE A 61 -2.15 -1.48 -6.79
C PHE A 61 -1.61 -0.28 -6.02
N ILE A 62 -1.67 0.88 -6.64
CA ILE A 62 -1.26 2.16 -6.06
C ILE A 62 -2.55 2.89 -5.67
N PRO A 63 -2.95 2.82 -4.40
CA PRO A 63 -4.18 3.47 -3.97
C PRO A 63 -3.96 4.98 -3.90
N ALA A 64 -4.92 5.75 -4.43
CA ALA A 64 -4.86 7.21 -4.50
C ALA A 64 -5.91 7.87 -3.61
N ARG A 65 -7.11 7.31 -3.52
CA ARG A 65 -8.22 7.89 -2.75
C ARG A 65 -9.19 6.83 -2.26
N ILE A 66 -9.78 7.04 -1.08
CA ILE A 66 -10.84 6.17 -0.54
C ILE A 66 -12.14 6.95 -0.37
N SER A 67 -13.23 6.33 -0.83
CA SER A 67 -14.62 6.69 -0.53
C SER A 67 -15.14 5.76 0.56
N ARG A 68 -15.98 6.25 1.49
CA ARG A 68 -16.52 5.44 2.60
C ARG A 68 -18.00 5.07 2.46
N ASN A 69 -18.72 5.68 1.51
CA ASN A 69 -20.15 5.44 1.28
C ASN A 69 -20.49 5.44 -0.23
N PRO A 70 -20.48 4.28 -0.91
CA PRO A 70 -19.98 2.97 -0.46
C PRO A 70 -18.46 2.96 -0.27
N TRP A 71 -17.93 1.96 0.45
CA TRP A 71 -16.49 1.85 0.62
C TRP A 71 -15.83 1.40 -0.68
N GLU A 72 -14.97 2.25 -1.24
CA GLU A 72 -14.25 2.01 -2.49
C GLU A 72 -12.89 2.69 -2.44
N VAL A 73 -11.87 2.04 -2.98
CA VAL A 73 -10.56 2.63 -3.20
C VAL A 73 -10.34 2.88 -4.69
N GLN A 74 -9.97 4.10 -5.03
CA GLN A 74 -9.60 4.51 -6.36
C GLN A 74 -8.08 4.56 -6.44
N GLY A 75 -7.52 4.03 -7.52
CA GLY A 75 -6.08 4.00 -7.70
C GLY A 75 -5.68 3.39 -9.02
N THR A 76 -4.38 3.15 -9.14
CA THR A 76 -3.78 2.63 -10.36
C THR A 76 -3.39 1.16 -10.15
N LEU A 77 -4.00 0.26 -10.92
CA LEU A 77 -3.67 -1.15 -10.95
C LEU A 77 -2.59 -1.40 -12.02
N LEU A 78 -1.52 -2.03 -11.58
CA LEU A 78 -0.39 -2.49 -12.37
C LEU A 78 -0.55 -4.01 -12.55
N LEU A 79 -0.99 -4.42 -13.74
CA LEU A 79 -1.12 -5.82 -14.11
C LEU A 79 0.24 -6.33 -14.59
N ALA A 80 0.68 -7.47 -14.05
CA ALA A 80 1.94 -8.08 -14.45
C ALA A 80 1.89 -8.63 -15.89
N LYS A 81 0.71 -9.11 -16.34
CA LYS A 81 0.49 -9.64 -17.68
C LYS A 81 -0.97 -9.44 -18.11
N PRO A 82 -1.26 -8.79 -19.25
CA PRO A 82 -0.38 -7.91 -20.03
C PRO A 82 0.14 -6.74 -19.17
N ASP A 83 1.35 -6.24 -19.47
CA ASP A 83 1.93 -5.06 -18.81
C ASP A 83 1.05 -3.84 -19.12
N ARG A 84 0.10 -3.59 -18.21
CA ARG A 84 -0.91 -2.56 -18.35
C ARG A 84 -1.09 -1.86 -17.03
N VAL A 85 -1.23 -0.54 -17.17
CA VAL A 85 -1.55 0.37 -16.09
C VAL A 85 -2.99 0.82 -16.31
N GLN A 86 -3.86 0.59 -15.34
CA GLN A 86 -5.26 0.94 -15.43
C GLN A 86 -5.72 1.67 -14.17
N GLU A 87 -6.41 2.79 -14.33
CA GLU A 87 -7.10 3.44 -13.22
C GLU A 87 -8.39 2.67 -12.93
N VAL A 88 -8.50 2.13 -11.73
CA VAL A 88 -9.61 1.29 -11.33
C VAL A 88 -10.14 1.71 -9.97
N ARG A 89 -11.40 1.36 -9.72
CA ARG A 89 -12.03 1.46 -8.41
C ARG A 89 -12.25 0.05 -7.90
N LEU A 90 -11.71 -0.25 -6.73
CA LEU A 90 -11.81 -1.56 -6.11
C LEU A 90 -12.56 -1.45 -4.78
N ASN A 91 -13.38 -2.45 -4.49
CA ASN A 91 -13.98 -2.70 -3.20
C ASN A 91 -13.20 -3.81 -2.48
N ALA A 92 -13.37 -3.94 -1.17
CA ALA A 92 -12.61 -4.90 -0.36
C ALA A 92 -12.87 -6.39 -0.68
N ALA A 93 -13.85 -6.70 -1.53
CA ALA A 93 -14.14 -8.05 -1.99
C ALA A 93 -13.53 -8.36 -3.37
N ASP A 94 -12.98 -7.37 -4.08
CA ASP A 94 -12.40 -7.59 -5.43
C ASP A 94 -11.07 -8.35 -5.40
N TRP A 95 -10.38 -8.40 -4.26
CA TRP A 95 -9.13 -9.14 -4.10
C TRP A 95 -9.25 -10.21 -3.00
N GLN A 96 -8.49 -11.29 -3.16
CA GLN A 96 -8.51 -12.42 -2.25
C GLN A 96 -7.44 -12.28 -1.18
N GLU A 97 -6.20 -12.07 -1.59
CA GLU A 97 -5.05 -11.93 -0.72
C GLU A 97 -4.40 -10.59 -0.95
N MET A 98 -3.71 -10.06 0.05
CA MET A 98 -3.04 -8.79 -0.06
C MET A 98 -1.86 -8.68 0.89
N GLN A 99 -0.97 -7.76 0.55
CA GLN A 99 0.19 -7.41 1.36
C GLN A 99 0.53 -5.93 1.15
N LEU A 100 0.78 -5.24 2.25
CA LEU A 100 1.24 -3.86 2.26
C LEU A 100 2.72 -3.80 1.88
N MET A 101 3.04 -3.10 0.79
CA MET A 101 4.41 -2.99 0.32
C MET A 101 5.05 -1.71 0.84
N ILE A 102 5.84 -1.82 1.89
CA ILE A 102 6.62 -0.69 2.39
C ILE A 102 7.77 -0.44 1.42
N PRO A 103 7.94 0.80 0.91
CA PRO A 103 9.13 1.13 0.16
C PRO A 103 10.32 0.88 1.07
N LYS A 104 11.18 -0.07 0.68
CA LYS A 104 12.49 -0.17 1.31
C LYS A 104 13.13 1.20 1.11
N MET A 105 13.30 1.97 2.19
CA MET A 105 14.07 3.21 2.18
C MET A 105 15.31 2.90 1.36
N ARG A 106 15.42 3.47 0.17
CA ARG A 106 16.66 3.42 -0.59
C ARG A 106 17.64 4.09 0.35
N ARG A 107 18.47 3.29 1.04
CA ARG A 107 19.71 3.79 1.60
C ARG A 107 20.40 4.41 0.41
N ASN A 108 20.31 5.73 0.29
CA ASN A 108 21.12 6.46 -0.65
C ASN A 108 22.54 6.30 -0.11
N SER A 109 23.21 5.23 -0.52
CA SER A 109 24.65 5.11 -0.43
C SER A 109 25.24 6.01 -1.51
N SER A 110 25.03 7.32 -1.36
CA SER A 110 25.86 8.34 -2.00
C SER A 110 26.59 9.03 -0.87
N SER A 111 27.72 8.45 -0.50
CA SER A 111 28.86 9.24 -0.03
C SER A 111 30.09 8.61 -0.66
N ALA A 112 30.76 9.47 -1.43
CA ALA A 112 32.01 9.27 -2.16
C ALA A 112 33.19 8.95 -1.24
#